data_AF-A0A7J8YKK5-F1
#
_entry.id   AF-A0A7J8YKK5-F1
#
_cell.length_a   1.000
_cell.length_b   1.000
_cell.length_c   1.000
_cell.angle_alpha   90.00
_cell.angle_beta   90.00
_cell.angle_gamma   90.00
#
_symmetry.space_group_name_H-M   'P 1'
#
loop_
_entity.id
_entity.type
_entity.pdbx_description
1 polymer ?
#
loop_
_entity_poly.entity_id
_entity_poly.type
_entity_poly.pdbx_seq_one_letter_code
_entity_poly.pdbx_strand_id
1 'polypeptide(L)'
;VYDDEEEEWFRSIFSNSKKEEAIQNQYEFFVQRMGGPPLYSQRKGHPALIARHRPFPVTHQAAERWLYHMEKALESTPDIDADSRVKMMNFFRHTAFFLVAGDELKTQKQQIPCKHGASKPAES
;
A
#
# COMPACT_ATOMS: atom_id res chain seq x y z
N VAL A 1 7.67 5.79 -10.28
CA VAL A 1 6.37 5.07 -10.47
C VAL A 1 5.66 5.50 -11.75
N TYR A 2 5.14 6.73 -11.87
CA TYR A 2 4.39 7.13 -13.08
C TYR A 2 5.25 7.32 -14.33
N ASP A 3 6.57 7.29 -14.18
CA ASP A 3 7.57 7.35 -15.26
C ASP A 3 8.36 6.03 -15.34
N ASP A 4 7.84 4.95 -14.75
CA ASP A 4 8.44 3.62 -14.79
C ASP A 4 8.20 2.96 -16.16
N GLU A 5 9.09 3.18 -17.12
CA GLU A 5 8.98 2.62 -18.47
C GLU A 5 9.35 1.12 -18.54
N GLU A 6 9.98 0.59 -17.50
CA GLU A 6 10.46 -0.81 -17.47
C GLU A 6 9.35 -1.80 -17.10
N GLU A 7 8.46 -1.41 -16.16
CA GLU A 7 7.47 -2.31 -15.57
C GLU A 7 6.03 -1.78 -15.75
N GLU A 8 5.50 -1.90 -16.96
CA GLU A 8 4.15 -1.41 -17.31
C GLU A 8 3.05 -2.02 -16.41
N TRP A 9 3.17 -3.30 -16.04
CA TRP A 9 2.22 -3.96 -15.15
C TRP A 9 2.13 -3.25 -13.79
N PHE A 10 3.23 -2.72 -13.27
CA PHE A 10 3.23 -2.03 -11.99
C PHE A 10 2.56 -0.67 -12.11
N ARG A 11 2.83 0.07 -13.21
CA ARG A 11 2.11 1.31 -13.52
C ARG A 11 0.60 1.11 -13.62
N SER A 12 0.17 -0.02 -14.20
CA SER A 12 -1.25 -0.32 -14.39
C SER A 12 -2.03 -0.36 -13.07
N ILE A 13 -1.38 -0.68 -11.94
CA ILE A 13 -1.98 -0.64 -10.60
C ILE A 13 -2.54 0.76 -10.28
N PHE A 14 -1.90 1.81 -10.81
CA PHE A 14 -2.26 3.20 -10.57
C PHE A 14 -3.23 3.78 -11.61
N SER A 15 -3.62 3.02 -12.66
CA SER A 15 -4.40 3.54 -13.80
C SER A 15 -5.76 4.11 -13.40
N ASN A 16 -6.36 3.56 -12.34
CA ASN A 16 -7.66 3.96 -11.83
C ASN A 16 -7.58 5.03 -10.70
N SER A 17 -6.40 5.60 -10.47
CA SER A 17 -6.16 6.61 -9.43
C SER A 17 -5.75 7.95 -10.05
N LYS A 18 -6.19 9.05 -9.45
CA LYS A 18 -5.69 10.38 -9.82
C LYS A 18 -4.27 10.55 -9.26
N LYS A 19 -3.30 10.81 -10.13
CA LYS A 19 -1.87 10.95 -9.78
C LYS A 19 -1.67 11.97 -8.66
N GLU A 20 -2.34 13.11 -8.74
CA GLU A 20 -2.23 14.20 -7.78
C GLU A 20 -2.74 13.78 -6.40
N GLU A 21 -3.85 13.03 -6.35
CA GLU A 21 -4.38 12.53 -5.07
C GLU A 21 -3.46 11.46 -4.47
N ALA A 22 -2.90 10.58 -5.29
CA ALA A 22 -1.95 9.57 -4.82
C ALA A 22 -0.68 10.21 -4.22
N ILE A 23 -0.12 11.21 -4.91
CA ILE A 23 1.03 11.98 -4.42
C ILE A 23 0.69 12.69 -3.10
N GLN A 24 -0.45 13.40 -3.05
CA GLN A 24 -0.86 14.11 -1.84
C GLN A 24 -1.07 13.15 -0.66
N ASN A 25 -1.74 12.02 -0.89
CA ASN A 25 -1.97 11.01 0.14
C ASN A 25 -0.66 10.47 0.71
N GLN A 26 0.33 10.16 -0.14
CA GLN A 26 1.62 9.65 0.30
C GLN A 26 2.43 10.72 1.05
N TYR A 27 2.50 11.94 0.51
CA TYR A 27 3.18 13.08 1.14
C TYR A 27 2.66 13.34 2.55
N GLU A 28 1.35 13.55 2.70
CA GLU A 28 0.74 13.85 4.00
C GLU A 28 0.91 12.72 5.00
N PHE A 29 0.81 11.46 4.53
CA PHE A 29 1.02 10.29 5.36
C PHE A 29 2.46 10.24 5.88
N PHE A 30 3.45 10.46 5.03
CA PHE A 30 4.85 10.47 5.43
C PHE A 30 5.20 11.64 6.34
N VAL A 31 4.74 12.86 6.05
CA VAL A 31 4.96 14.01 6.94
C VAL A 31 4.46 13.69 8.35
N GLN A 32 3.22 13.22 8.47
CA GLN A 32 2.65 12.84 9.76
C GLN A 32 3.44 11.69 10.41
N ARG A 33 3.81 10.66 9.63
CA ARG A 33 4.45 9.45 10.17
C ARG A 33 5.88 9.67 10.65
N MET A 34 6.58 10.66 10.07
CA MET A 34 7.94 11.06 10.42
C MET A 34 7.98 12.16 11.50
N GLY A 35 6.86 12.44 12.18
CA GLY A 35 6.81 13.36 13.32
C GLY A 35 6.41 14.80 12.96
N GLY A 36 6.02 15.05 11.72
CA GLY A 36 5.44 16.33 11.31
C GLY A 36 3.98 16.50 11.73
N PRO A 37 3.32 17.59 11.29
CA PRO A 37 1.91 17.84 11.57
C PRO A 37 1.00 16.70 11.05
N PRO A 38 -0.17 16.47 11.66
CA PRO A 38 -1.04 15.34 11.32
C PRO A 38 -1.90 15.60 10.07
N LEU A 39 -1.24 15.97 8.96
CA LEU A 39 -1.89 16.40 7.71
C LEU A 39 -2.84 15.32 7.16
N TYR A 40 -2.40 14.06 7.16
CA TYR A 40 -3.20 12.95 6.64
C TYR A 40 -4.46 12.73 7.48
N SER A 41 -4.29 12.62 8.79
CA SER A 41 -5.42 12.37 9.69
C SER A 41 -6.42 13.52 9.70
N GLN A 42 -5.95 14.76 9.57
CA GLN A 42 -6.83 15.93 9.48
C GLN A 42 -7.73 15.88 8.23
N ARG A 43 -7.21 15.44 7.09
CA ARG A 43 -7.97 15.42 5.82
C ARG A 43 -8.74 14.11 5.58
N LYS A 44 -8.13 12.96 5.90
CA LYS A 44 -8.62 11.62 5.55
C LYS A 44 -9.10 10.81 6.75
N GLY A 45 -8.88 11.28 7.98
CA GLY A 45 -9.16 10.55 9.21
C GLY A 45 -8.18 9.40 9.43
N HIS A 46 -8.63 8.35 10.12
CA HIS A 46 -7.77 7.21 10.47
C HIS A 46 -7.07 6.60 9.23
N PRO A 47 -5.76 6.28 9.29
CA PRO A 47 -5.00 5.75 8.15
C PRO A 47 -5.60 4.48 7.55
N ALA A 48 -5.96 3.50 8.41
CA ALA A 48 -6.61 2.25 8.00
C ALA A 48 -6.00 1.62 6.73
N LEU A 49 -4.66 1.52 6.70
CA LEU A 49 -3.89 1.29 5.48
C LEU A 49 -4.34 0.06 4.69
N ILE A 50 -4.51 -1.10 5.35
CA ILE A 50 -4.98 -2.33 4.68
C ILE A 50 -6.34 -2.11 4.01
N ALA A 51 -7.29 -1.46 4.69
CA ALA A 51 -8.62 -1.23 4.13
C ALA A 51 -8.56 -0.34 2.88
N ARG A 52 -7.69 0.68 2.88
CA ARG A 52 -7.52 1.60 1.75
C ARG A 52 -6.74 0.99 0.59
N HIS A 53 -5.88 0.01 0.86
CA HIS A 53 -5.10 -0.69 -0.18
C HIS A 53 -5.82 -1.92 -0.75
N ARG A 54 -6.89 -2.40 -0.10
CA ARG A 54 -7.71 -3.55 -0.53
C ARG A 54 -8.14 -3.53 -2.02
N PRO A 55 -8.44 -2.39 -2.66
CA PRO A 55 -8.82 -2.35 -4.08
C PRO A 55 -7.67 -2.69 -5.04
N PHE A 56 -6.42 -2.61 -4.59
CA PHE A 56 -5.24 -2.78 -5.44
C PHE A 56 -4.56 -4.13 -5.16
N PRO A 57 -3.97 -4.79 -6.18
CA PRO A 57 -3.20 -6.01 -5.98
C PRO A 57 -1.82 -5.68 -5.42
N VAL A 58 -1.69 -5.68 -4.09
CA VAL A 58 -0.41 -5.41 -3.39
C VAL A 58 0.35 -6.72 -3.19
N THR A 59 0.80 -7.32 -4.28
CA THR A 59 1.58 -8.57 -4.26
C THR A 59 3.01 -8.33 -3.74
N HIS A 60 3.72 -9.41 -3.41
CA HIS A 60 5.16 -9.36 -3.12
C HIS A 60 5.95 -8.60 -4.20
N GLN A 61 5.71 -8.91 -5.47
CA GLN A 61 6.37 -8.24 -6.60
C GLN A 61 6.04 -6.74 -6.65
N ALA A 62 4.78 -6.36 -6.40
CA ALA A 62 4.37 -4.95 -6.36
C ALA A 62 5.05 -4.20 -5.20
N ALA A 63 5.17 -4.83 -4.03
CA ALA A 63 5.86 -4.27 -2.89
C ALA A 63 7.36 -4.05 -3.18
N GLU A 64 8.03 -5.03 -3.78
CA GLU A 64 9.44 -4.90 -4.18
C GLU A 64 9.65 -3.78 -5.21
N ARG A 65 8.80 -3.69 -6.24
CA ARG A 65 8.90 -2.62 -7.22
C ARG A 65 8.64 -1.24 -6.60
N TRP A 66 7.70 -1.14 -5.66
CA TRP A 66 7.49 0.09 -4.90
C TRP A 66 8.71 0.47 -4.04
N LEU A 67 9.35 -0.51 -3.38
CA LEU A 67 10.57 -0.27 -2.59
C LEU A 67 11.75 0.19 -3.45
N TYR A 68 11.89 -0.34 -4.67
CA TYR A 68 12.87 0.16 -5.64
C TYR A 68 12.68 1.66 -5.92
N HIS A 69 11.44 2.11 -6.15
CA HIS A 69 11.16 3.55 -6.35
C HIS A 69 11.44 4.38 -5.09
N MET A 70 11.16 3.86 -3.89
CA MET A 70 11.49 4.56 -2.64
C MET A 70 13.00 4.68 -2.42
N GLU A 71 13.76 3.63 -2.73
CA GLU A 71 15.23 3.65 -2.65
C GLU A 71 15.81 4.70 -3.59
N LYS A 72 15.37 4.71 -4.86
CA LYS A 72 15.78 5.73 -5.84
C LYS A 72 15.42 7.15 -5.41
N ALA A 73 14.23 7.35 -4.83
CA ALA A 73 13.83 8.65 -4.32
C ALA A 73 14.75 9.13 -3.18
N LEU A 74 15.10 8.25 -2.24
CA LEU A 74 16.04 8.58 -1.16
C LEU A 74 17.46 8.82 -1.70
N GLU A 75 17.92 8.03 -2.68
CA GLU A 75 19.20 8.24 -3.36
C GLU A 75 19.30 9.63 -4.00
N SER A 76 18.22 10.10 -4.61
CA SER A 76 18.14 11.42 -5.24
C SER A 76 17.98 12.59 -4.27
N THR A 77 17.85 12.34 -2.95
CA THR A 77 17.64 13.37 -1.94
C THR A 77 18.89 13.56 -1.06
N PRO A 78 19.76 14.54 -1.36
CA PRO A 78 21.06 14.68 -0.69
C PRO A 78 20.95 15.15 0.77
N ASP A 79 19.85 15.80 1.14
CA ASP A 79 19.65 16.36 2.48
C ASP A 79 19.29 15.31 3.56
N ILE A 80 19.07 14.05 3.15
CA ILE A 80 18.78 12.94 4.06
C ILE A 80 20.09 12.22 4.38
N ASP A 81 20.49 12.27 5.65
CA ASP A 81 21.69 11.58 6.12
C ASP A 81 21.55 10.04 6.05
N ALA A 82 22.69 9.34 6.10
CA ALA A 82 22.74 7.90 5.92
C ALA A 82 21.94 7.10 6.97
N ASP A 83 21.95 7.54 8.24
CA ASP A 83 21.22 6.86 9.30
C ASP A 83 19.70 7.06 9.14
N SER A 84 19.28 8.28 8.82
CA SER A 84 17.89 8.57 8.46
C SER A 84 17.43 7.75 7.25
N ARG A 85 18.26 7.62 6.21
CA ARG A 85 17.96 6.79 5.03
C ARG A 85 17.70 5.34 5.41
N VAL A 86 18.54 4.74 6.26
CA VAL A 86 18.37 3.36 6.74
C VAL A 86 17.05 3.21 7.52
N LYS A 87 16.75 4.13 8.43
CA LYS A 87 15.51 4.12 9.21
C LYS A 87 14.26 4.24 8.32
N MET A 88 14.30 5.13 7.34
CA MET A 88 13.22 5.31 6.38
C MET A 88 13.01 4.05 5.53
N MET A 89 14.08 3.46 4.99
CA MET A 89 13.98 2.23 4.21
C MET A 89 13.46 1.04 5.03
N ASN A 90 13.85 0.92 6.30
CA ASN A 90 13.31 -0.10 7.19
C ASN A 90 11.80 0.09 7.42
N PHE A 91 11.37 1.34 7.64
CA PHE A 91 9.96 1.68 7.77
C PHE A 91 9.16 1.38 6.49
N PHE A 92 9.69 1.77 5.32
CA PHE A 92 9.07 1.50 4.03
C PHE A 92 8.95 -0.01 3.77
N ARG A 93 10.02 -0.78 4.00
CA ARG A 93 10.03 -2.23 3.85
C ARG A 93 8.98 -2.90 4.74
N HIS A 94 8.96 -2.55 6.02
CA HIS A 94 7.97 -3.07 6.95
C HIS A 94 6.54 -2.76 6.51
N THR A 95 6.27 -1.51 6.12
CA THR A 95 4.94 -1.06 5.70
C THR A 95 4.49 -1.75 4.41
N ALA A 96 5.38 -1.91 3.43
CA ALA A 96 5.07 -2.57 2.17
C ALA A 96 4.67 -4.04 2.40
N PHE A 97 5.45 -4.81 3.17
CA PHE A 97 5.12 -6.21 3.44
C PHE A 97 3.94 -6.40 4.41
N PHE A 98 3.67 -5.42 5.28
CA PHE A 98 2.42 -5.39 6.05
C PHE A 98 1.18 -5.29 5.14
N LEU A 99 1.27 -4.50 4.06
CA LEU A 99 0.19 -4.41 3.07
C LEU A 99 0.05 -5.69 2.24
N VAL A 100 1.17 -6.34 1.90
CA VAL A 100 1.17 -7.66 1.24
C VAL A 100 0.41 -8.69 2.07
N ALA A 101 0.74 -8.82 3.36
CA ALA A 101 0.02 -9.70 4.27
C ALA A 101 -1.49 -9.37 4.33
N GLY A 102 -1.83 -8.07 4.27
CA GLY A 102 -3.22 -7.62 4.19
C GLY A 102 -3.95 -8.07 2.92
N ASP A 103 -3.28 -8.08 1.77
CA ASP A 103 -3.84 -8.55 0.49
C ASP A 103 -3.94 -10.08 0.42
N GLU A 104 -2.96 -10.80 0.95
CA GLU A 104 -2.98 -12.26 1.04
C GLU A 104 -4.17 -12.77 1.88
N LEU A 105 -4.46 -12.11 3.02
CA LEU A 105 -5.62 -12.44 3.86
C LEU A 105 -6.96 -12.21 3.13
N LYS A 106 -7.04 -11.25 2.21
CA LYS A 106 -8.22 -11.04 1.35
C LYS A 106 -8.34 -12.19 0.36
N THR A 107 -7.25 -12.57 -0.31
CA THR A 107 -7.23 -13.66 -1.29
C THR A 107 -7.64 -14.99 -0.66
N GLN A 108 -7.16 -15.30 0.54
CA GLN A 108 -7.56 -16.50 1.29
C GLN A 108 -9.06 -16.52 1.62
N LYS A 109 -9.63 -15.38 2.05
CA LYS A 109 -11.08 -15.28 2.33
C LYS A 109 -11.96 -15.39 1.09
N GLN A 110 -11.44 -15.02 -0.09
CA GLN A 110 -12.15 -15.19 -1.36
C GLN A 110 -12.07 -16.64 -1.88
N GLN A 111 -11.00 -17.37 -1.54
CA GLN A 111 -10.80 -18.76 -1.95
C GLN A 111 -11.56 -19.79 -1.11
N ILE A 112 -11.96 -19.47 0.12
CA ILE A 112 -12.79 -20.34 0.97
C ILE A 112 -14.27 -19.97 0.74
N PRO A 113 -15.05 -20.75 -0.04
CA PRO A 113 -16.49 -20.52 -0.13
C PRO A 113 -17.11 -20.91 1.21
N CYS A 114 -18.02 -20.11 1.75
CA CYS A 114 -18.89 -20.53 2.84
C CYS A 114 -19.72 -21.75 2.39
N LYS A 115 -19.20 -22.96 2.59
CA LYS A 115 -19.98 -24.20 2.46
C LYS A 115 -20.71 -24.50 3.77
N HIS A 116 -21.77 -23.74 4.09
CA HIS A 116 -22.83 -24.13 5.04
C HIS A 116 -24.03 -23.20 4.77
N GLY A 117 -25.24 -23.63 4.42
CA GLY A 117 -25.78 -24.95 4.18
C GLY A 117 -27.11 -24.82 3.41
N ALA A 118 -27.41 -25.80 2.57
CA ALA A 118 -28.71 -25.91 1.92
C ALA A 118 -29.32 -27.28 2.20
N SER A 119 -30.60 -27.26 2.55
CA SER A 119 -31.60 -28.36 2.47
C SER A 119 -31.58 -29.34 3.65
N LYS A 120 -32.68 -29.67 4.34
CA LYS A 120 -34.09 -29.96 3.94
C LYS A 120 -35.00 -30.00 5.21
N PRO A 121 -36.29 -30.39 5.13
CA PRO A 121 -37.39 -29.87 4.30
C PRO A 121 -38.60 -29.46 5.19
N ALA A 122 -39.64 -28.91 4.57
CA ALA A 122 -40.94 -28.71 5.20
C ALA A 122 -41.69 -30.05 5.34
N GLU A 123 -42.36 -30.25 6.46
CA GLU A 123 -43.44 -31.24 6.61
C GLU A 123 -44.54 -30.66 7.53
N SER A 124 -45.76 -31.13 7.25
CA SER A 124 -47.08 -30.52 7.46
C SER A 124 -47.59 -30.41 8.90
#